data_AF-A0A2V5GZP9-F1
#
_entry.id   AF-A0A2V5GZP9-F1
#
_cell.length_a   1.000
_cell.length_b   1.000
_cell.length_c   1.000
_cell.angle_alpha   90.00
_cell.angle_beta   90.00
_cell.angle_gamma   90.00
#
_symmetry.space_group_name_H-M   'P 1'
#
loop_
_entity.id
_entity.type
_entity.pdbx_description
1 polymer ?
#
loop_
_entity_poly.entity_id
_entity_poly.type
_entity_poly.pdbx_seq_one_letter_code
_entity_poly.pdbx_strand_id
1 'polypeptide(L)'
;MKILTKEEEDAHYRTVLKGGTIGGVLGLIGGVAGVLAFSKRSATIRNLTLPMKSFLVTSSGTFVGIIAADHASRDFEASRNASQVWYKDRNERLRQEELASLSTVDRITAWAKREKYKIVGATWVASMVGSFAMVNRNKFLSASQKIVQARVYAQGLTLAVLVASAAFEIQDQRKGKGLLDKAKAEKEAAKLEKSEASTAGAREETGDLWKDMVAAEEERLKRKKQSLHEHDYLEGHAKAEEKKKGQSEQKAEGEEKGEKKE
;
A
#
# COMPACT_ATOMS: atom_id res chain seq x y z
N MET A 1 15.79 13.39 -14.30
CA MET A 1 14.45 13.95 -14.01
C MET A 1 13.67 13.96 -15.31
N LYS A 2 12.44 13.42 -15.33
CA LYS A 2 11.53 13.66 -16.47
C LYS A 2 11.07 15.11 -16.37
N ILE A 3 11.18 15.85 -17.46
CA ILE A 3 10.59 17.19 -17.58
C ILE A 3 9.10 16.96 -17.83
N LEU A 4 8.25 17.49 -16.96
CA LEU A 4 6.81 17.38 -17.12
C LEU A 4 6.35 18.26 -18.28
N THR A 5 5.35 17.80 -19.03
CA THR A 5 4.67 18.68 -19.98
C THR A 5 3.85 19.73 -19.23
N LYS A 6 3.64 20.92 -19.79
CA LYS A 6 2.83 21.96 -19.12
C LYS A 6 1.42 21.48 -18.75
N GLU A 7 0.82 20.65 -19.60
CA GLU A 7 -0.49 20.04 -19.32
C GLU A 7 -0.45 19.07 -18.13
N GLU A 8 0.66 18.35 -17.95
CA GLU A 8 0.89 17.47 -16.80
C GLU A 8 1.08 18.24 -15.50
N GLU A 9 1.80 19.35 -15.55
CA GLU A 9 1.97 20.25 -14.41
C GLU A 9 0.64 20.87 -13.98
N ASP A 10 -0.17 21.34 -14.93
CA ASP A 10 -1.49 21.91 -14.63
C ASP A 10 -2.46 20.87 -14.06
N ALA A 11 -2.42 19.64 -14.57
CA ALA A 11 -3.22 18.53 -14.06
C ALA A 11 -2.79 18.15 -12.63
N HIS A 12 -1.48 18.04 -12.38
CA HIS A 12 -0.92 17.79 -11.05
C HIS A 12 -1.34 18.90 -10.09
N TYR A 13 -1.09 20.16 -10.46
CA TYR A 13 -1.42 21.34 -9.66
C TYR A 13 -2.89 21.36 -9.26
N ARG A 14 -3.80 21.10 -10.19
CA ARG A 14 -5.25 21.05 -9.92
C ARG A 14 -5.62 19.95 -8.92
N THR A 15 -5.01 18.78 -9.01
CA THR A 15 -5.30 17.67 -8.08
C THR A 15 -4.77 17.95 -6.68
N VAL A 16 -3.55 18.48 -6.57
CA VAL A 16 -2.95 18.88 -5.29
C VAL A 16 -3.75 20.00 -4.65
N LEU A 17 -4.16 21.01 -5.43
CA LEU A 17 -4.93 22.14 -4.92
C LEU A 17 -6.33 21.71 -4.47
N LYS A 18 -6.99 20.79 -5.20
CA LYS A 18 -8.26 20.21 -4.76
C LYS A 18 -8.11 19.39 -3.48
N GLY A 19 -7.07 18.55 -3.37
CA GLY A 19 -6.79 17.78 -2.15
C GLY A 19 -6.49 18.67 -0.95
N GLY A 20 -5.62 19.66 -1.13
CA GLY A 20 -5.22 20.61 -0.10
C GLY A 20 -6.36 21.52 0.36
N THR A 21 -7.22 21.99 -0.56
CA THR A 21 -8.39 22.80 -0.19
C THR A 21 -9.41 22.01 0.61
N ILE A 22 -9.74 20.79 0.17
CA ILE A 22 -10.66 19.90 0.92
C ILE A 22 -10.07 19.58 2.30
N GLY A 23 -8.81 19.17 2.36
CA GLY A 23 -8.12 18.89 3.62
C GLY A 23 -8.02 20.10 4.54
N GLY A 24 -7.73 21.28 3.98
CA GLY A 24 -7.66 22.53 4.72
C GLY A 24 -9.00 22.93 5.33
N VAL A 25 -10.09 22.83 4.58
CA VAL A 25 -11.45 23.10 5.08
C VAL A 25 -11.82 22.10 6.18
N LEU A 26 -11.57 20.81 5.98
CA LEU A 26 -11.80 19.79 7.01
C LEU A 26 -10.96 20.04 8.27
N GLY A 27 -9.70 20.44 8.11
CA GLY A 27 -8.79 20.79 9.21
C GLY A 27 -9.23 22.03 9.97
N LEU A 28 -9.81 23.03 9.29
CA LEU A 28 -10.39 24.22 9.92
C LEU A 28 -11.66 23.87 10.69
N ILE A 29 -12.58 23.10 10.10
CA ILE A 29 -13.80 22.63 10.78
C ILE A 29 -13.43 21.82 12.02
N GLY A 30 -12.48 20.87 11.88
CA GLY A 30 -11.96 20.07 12.98
C GLY A 30 -11.27 20.93 14.04
N GLY A 31 -10.51 21.95 13.64
CA GLY A 31 -9.86 22.90 14.54
C GLY A 31 -10.87 23.72 15.35
N VAL A 32 -11.90 24.25 14.71
CA VAL A 32 -12.99 24.98 15.38
C VAL A 32 -13.74 24.06 16.34
N ALA A 33 -14.15 22.88 15.87
CA ALA A 33 -14.84 21.89 16.70
C ALA A 33 -13.98 21.49 17.93
N GLY A 34 -12.68 21.28 17.73
CA GLY A 34 -11.72 20.98 18.78
C GLY A 34 -11.60 22.09 19.81
N VAL A 35 -11.43 23.34 19.36
CA VAL A 35 -11.38 24.51 20.26
C VAL A 35 -12.68 24.66 21.05
N LEU A 36 -13.83 24.47 20.41
CA LEU A 36 -15.13 24.53 21.09
C LEU A 36 -15.28 23.41 22.12
N ALA A 37 -14.98 22.16 21.77
CA ALA A 37 -15.07 21.02 22.68
C ALA A 37 -14.14 21.18 23.89
N PHE A 38 -12.89 21.60 23.68
CA PHE A 38 -11.94 21.82 24.76
C PHE A 38 -12.24 23.08 25.58
N SER A 39 -12.83 24.12 24.99
CA SER A 39 -13.27 25.32 25.74
C SER A 39 -14.39 25.02 26.73
N LYS A 40 -15.24 24.01 26.46
CA LYS A 40 -16.27 23.55 27.40
C LYS A 40 -15.69 22.80 28.60
N ARG A 41 -14.57 22.11 28.42
CA ARG A 41 -13.96 21.26 29.46
C ARG A 41 -12.85 21.95 30.25
N SER A 42 -12.13 22.89 29.65
CA SER A 42 -10.96 23.53 30.26
C SER A 42 -11.12 25.04 30.37
N ALA A 43 -11.08 25.55 31.61
CA ALA A 43 -11.09 26.99 31.89
C ALA A 43 -9.87 27.69 31.26
N THR A 44 -8.73 27.01 31.15
CA THR A 44 -7.54 27.52 30.45
C THR A 44 -7.89 27.83 29.01
N ILE A 45 -8.43 26.87 28.25
CA ILE A 45 -8.76 27.06 26.82
C ILE A 45 -9.90 28.05 26.61
N ARG A 46 -10.86 28.09 27.53
CA ARG A 46 -11.90 29.11 27.51
C ARG A 46 -11.32 30.52 27.64
N ASN A 47 -10.32 30.72 28.49
CA ASN A 47 -9.69 32.00 28.77
C ASN A 47 -8.57 32.38 27.78
N LEU A 48 -8.24 31.54 26.78
CA LEU A 48 -7.31 31.93 25.72
C LEU A 48 -7.87 33.15 24.96
N THR A 49 -6.97 34.08 24.63
CA THR A 49 -7.28 35.26 23.82
C THR A 49 -7.73 34.85 22.42
N LEU A 50 -8.51 35.71 21.75
CA LEU A 50 -8.99 35.46 20.38
C LEU A 50 -7.84 35.10 19.42
N PRO A 51 -6.68 35.81 19.44
CA PRO A 51 -5.54 35.50 18.56
C PRO A 51 -4.95 34.10 18.77
N MET A 52 -4.89 33.61 20.01
CA MET A 52 -4.38 32.25 20.23
C MET A 52 -5.37 31.18 19.79
N LYS A 53 -6.68 31.44 19.92
CA LYS A 53 -7.72 30.53 19.41
C LYS A 53 -7.70 30.46 17.88
N SER A 54 -7.58 31.61 17.21
CA SER A 54 -7.43 31.63 15.76
C SER A 54 -6.16 30.91 15.32
N PHE A 55 -5.03 31.10 16.02
CA PHE A 55 -3.78 30.39 15.73
C PHE A 55 -3.95 28.86 15.79
N LEU A 56 -4.64 28.33 16.80
CA LEU A 56 -4.90 26.89 16.92
C LEU A 56 -5.75 26.37 15.76
N VAL A 57 -6.80 27.11 15.39
CA VAL A 57 -7.70 26.75 14.29
C VAL A 57 -6.96 26.78 12.95
N THR A 58 -6.25 27.88 12.64
CA THR A 58 -5.53 28.04 11.37
C THR A 58 -4.39 27.04 11.25
N SER A 59 -3.67 26.76 12.34
CA SER A 59 -2.58 25.76 12.33
C SER A 59 -3.11 24.34 12.04
N SER A 60 -4.26 23.98 12.61
CA SER A 60 -4.95 22.71 12.29
C SER A 60 -5.33 22.64 10.82
N GLY A 61 -5.91 23.71 10.27
CA GLY A 61 -6.25 23.82 8.86
C GLY A 61 -5.05 23.62 7.94
N THR A 62 -3.97 24.37 8.18
CA THR A 62 -2.74 24.28 7.37
C THR A 62 -2.11 22.88 7.46
N PHE A 63 -2.02 22.30 8.67
CA PHE A 63 -1.42 20.98 8.86
C PHE A 63 -2.16 19.88 8.09
N VAL A 64 -3.49 19.81 8.24
CA VAL A 64 -4.30 18.81 7.53
C VAL A 64 -4.32 19.07 6.03
N GLY A 65 -4.36 20.35 5.62
CA GLY A 65 -4.27 20.74 4.22
C GLY A 65 -2.96 20.28 3.55
N ILE A 66 -1.82 20.44 4.20
CA ILE A 66 -0.52 19.98 3.69
C ILE A 66 -0.51 18.45 3.51
N ILE A 67 -0.99 17.70 4.50
CA ILE A 67 -1.03 16.22 4.42
C ILE A 67 -1.96 15.76 3.29
N ALA A 68 -3.14 16.38 3.15
CA ALA A 68 -4.07 16.04 2.09
C ALA A 68 -3.53 16.39 0.69
N ALA A 69 -2.80 17.51 0.58
CA ALA A 69 -2.11 17.91 -0.64
C ALA A 69 -1.00 16.91 -1.02
N ASP A 70 -0.18 16.47 -0.06
CA ASP A 70 0.86 15.46 -0.28
C ASP A 70 0.25 14.12 -0.71
N HIS A 71 -0.84 13.70 -0.06
CA HIS A 71 -1.54 12.47 -0.44
C HIS A 71 -2.10 12.56 -1.86
N ALA A 72 -2.75 13.67 -2.21
CA ALA A 72 -3.27 13.90 -3.57
C ALA A 72 -2.15 13.92 -4.62
N SER A 73 -0.98 14.50 -4.30
CA SER A 73 0.20 14.49 -5.17
C SER A 73 0.67 13.06 -5.45
N ARG A 74 0.81 12.25 -4.39
CA ARG A 74 1.29 10.87 -4.50
C ARG A 74 0.28 9.97 -5.20
N ASP A 75 -1.01 10.19 -4.99
CA ASP A 75 -2.07 9.47 -5.68
C ASP A 75 -2.09 9.81 -7.19
N PHE A 76 -1.86 11.07 -7.56
CA PHE A 76 -1.73 11.49 -8.96
C PHE A 76 -0.55 10.77 -9.63
N GLU A 77 0.63 10.79 -9.01
CA GLU A 77 1.81 10.07 -9.51
C GLU A 77 1.56 8.55 -9.60
N ALA A 78 0.89 7.98 -8.60
CA ALA A 78 0.55 6.56 -8.60
C ALA A 78 -0.37 6.20 -9.77
N SER A 79 -1.39 7.02 -10.06
CA SER A 79 -2.38 6.78 -11.11
C SER A 79 -1.79 6.89 -12.54
N ARG A 80 -0.78 7.74 -12.73
CA ARG A 80 -0.10 7.94 -14.03
C ARG A 80 0.83 6.80 -14.41
N ASN A 81 1.37 6.09 -13.42
CA ASN A 81 2.26 4.97 -13.66
C ASN A 81 1.43 3.70 -13.93
N ALA A 82 0.91 3.56 -15.16
CA ALA A 82 0.05 2.45 -15.57
C ALA A 82 0.64 1.05 -15.24
N SER A 83 1.96 0.91 -15.35
CA SER A 83 2.67 -0.28 -14.90
C SER A 83 2.48 -0.51 -13.40
N GLN A 84 2.79 0.48 -12.55
CA GLN A 84 2.60 0.38 -11.11
C GLN A 84 1.14 0.17 -10.70
N VAL A 85 0.18 0.79 -11.38
CA VAL A 85 -1.25 0.57 -11.11
C VAL A 85 -1.63 -0.88 -11.38
N TRP A 86 -1.24 -1.42 -12.54
CA TRP A 86 -1.52 -2.81 -12.90
C TRP A 86 -0.90 -3.80 -11.90
N TYR A 87 0.33 -3.55 -11.44
CA TYR A 87 0.97 -4.39 -10.42
C TYR A 87 0.27 -4.31 -9.06
N LYS A 88 -0.07 -3.10 -8.60
CA LYS A 88 -0.79 -2.91 -7.33
C LYS A 88 -2.14 -3.60 -7.35
N ASP A 89 -2.90 -3.43 -8.43
CA ASP A 89 -4.21 -4.07 -8.60
C ASP A 89 -4.11 -5.60 -8.64
N ARG A 90 -3.14 -6.14 -9.38
CA ARG A 90 -2.93 -7.59 -9.46
C ARG A 90 -2.51 -8.18 -8.11
N ASN A 91 -1.66 -7.48 -7.35
CA ASN A 91 -1.22 -7.94 -6.03
C ASN A 91 -2.37 -7.85 -5.00
N GLU A 92 -3.19 -6.81 -5.08
CA GLU A 92 -4.39 -6.67 -4.25
C GLU A 92 -5.42 -7.78 -4.55
N ARG A 93 -5.62 -8.14 -5.83
CA ARG A 93 -6.48 -9.26 -6.22
C ARG A 93 -6.02 -10.59 -5.66
N LEU A 94 -4.75 -10.95 -5.85
CA LEU A 94 -4.18 -12.19 -5.30
C LEU A 94 -4.31 -12.23 -3.78
N ARG A 95 -4.12 -11.08 -3.13
CA ARG A 95 -4.29 -10.95 -1.69
C ARG A 95 -5.75 -11.11 -1.26
N GLN A 96 -6.71 -10.59 -2.00
CA GLN A 96 -8.12 -10.79 -1.70
C GLN A 96 -8.52 -12.27 -1.84
N GLU A 97 -7.96 -12.98 -2.81
CA GLU A 97 -8.13 -14.42 -2.96
C GLU A 97 -7.52 -15.18 -1.76
N GLU A 98 -6.30 -14.81 -1.32
CA GLU A 98 -5.67 -15.36 -0.12
C GLU A 98 -6.48 -15.08 1.15
N LEU A 99 -6.90 -13.82 1.35
CA LEU A 99 -7.75 -13.43 2.48
C LEU A 99 -9.10 -14.14 2.45
N ALA A 100 -9.68 -14.38 1.28
CA ALA A 100 -10.95 -15.10 1.14
C ALA A 100 -10.83 -16.57 1.57
N SER A 101 -9.65 -17.18 1.44
CA SER A 101 -9.36 -18.54 1.91
C SER A 101 -9.08 -18.62 3.42
N LEU A 102 -8.77 -17.50 4.10
CA LEU A 102 -8.40 -17.47 5.50
C LEU A 102 -9.61 -17.44 6.45
N SER A 103 -9.42 -17.99 7.66
CA SER A 103 -10.36 -17.86 8.77
C SER A 103 -10.46 -16.40 9.25
N THR A 104 -11.58 -16.01 9.85
CA THR A 104 -11.84 -14.64 10.33
C THR A 104 -10.76 -14.14 11.29
N VAL A 105 -10.24 -15.01 12.17
CA VAL A 105 -9.17 -14.67 13.11
C VAL A 105 -7.84 -14.41 12.39
N ASP A 106 -7.54 -15.21 11.37
CA ASP A 106 -6.33 -15.05 10.56
C ASP A 106 -6.40 -13.79 9.70
N ARG A 107 -7.58 -13.44 9.17
CA ARG A 107 -7.81 -12.17 8.45
C ARG A 107 -7.55 -10.96 9.34
N ILE A 108 -8.06 -10.97 10.58
CA ILE A 108 -7.82 -9.88 11.55
C ILE A 108 -6.34 -9.80 11.88
N THR A 109 -5.67 -10.94 12.08
CA THR A 109 -4.23 -10.99 12.39
C THR A 109 -3.38 -10.50 11.21
N ALA A 110 -3.73 -10.88 9.98
CA ALA A 110 -3.08 -10.41 8.76
C ALA A 110 -3.26 -8.90 8.55
N TRP A 111 -4.47 -8.39 8.79
CA TRP A 111 -4.75 -6.96 8.78
C TRP A 111 -3.94 -6.21 9.85
N ALA A 112 -3.89 -6.73 11.08
CA ALA A 112 -3.17 -6.11 12.18
C ALA A 112 -1.65 -6.04 11.92
N LYS A 113 -1.08 -7.07 11.27
CA LYS A 113 0.32 -7.07 10.85
C LYS A 113 0.60 -6.02 9.77
N ARG A 114 -0.28 -5.87 8.78
CA ARG A 114 -0.15 -4.87 7.70
C ARG A 114 -0.18 -3.45 8.24
N GLU A 115 -1.14 -3.19 9.11
CA GLU A 115 -1.38 -1.86 9.66
C GLU A 115 -0.63 -1.63 10.98
N LYS A 116 0.44 -2.40 11.24
CA LYS A 116 1.17 -2.39 12.52
C LYS A 116 1.50 -0.97 12.99
N TYR A 117 2.00 -0.11 12.10
CA TYR A 117 2.38 1.26 12.44
C TYR A 117 1.17 2.15 12.72
N LYS A 118 0.07 2.00 11.97
CA LYS A 118 -1.17 2.75 12.22
C LYS A 118 -1.81 2.31 13.54
N ILE A 119 -1.81 1.02 13.84
CA ILE A 119 -2.36 0.48 15.10
C ILE A 119 -1.50 0.91 16.28
N VAL A 120 -0.17 0.84 16.17
CA VAL A 120 0.74 1.32 17.23
C VAL A 120 0.54 2.82 17.44
N GLY A 121 0.47 3.62 16.37
CA GLY A 121 0.19 5.06 16.45
C GLY A 121 -1.17 5.36 17.07
N ALA A 122 -2.23 4.67 16.65
CA ALA A 122 -3.58 4.83 17.20
C ALA A 122 -3.65 4.42 18.68
N THR A 123 -3.00 3.31 19.05
CA THR A 123 -2.92 2.84 20.44
C THR A 123 -2.13 3.82 21.29
N TRP A 124 -1.07 4.41 20.76
CA TRP A 124 -0.30 5.45 21.43
C TRP A 124 -1.16 6.69 21.70
N VAL A 125 -1.85 7.23 20.68
CA VAL A 125 -2.78 8.36 20.85
C VAL A 125 -3.89 8.01 21.84
N ALA A 126 -4.49 6.82 21.71
CA ALA A 126 -5.54 6.34 22.61
C ALA A 126 -5.04 6.25 24.06
N SER A 127 -3.81 5.82 24.29
CA SER A 127 -3.21 5.75 25.63
C SER A 127 -2.99 7.14 26.24
N MET A 128 -2.54 8.12 25.44
CA MET A 128 -2.41 9.51 25.88
C MET A 128 -3.77 10.13 26.21
N VAL A 129 -4.75 9.97 25.33
CA VAL A 129 -6.10 10.49 25.52
C VAL A 129 -6.77 9.82 26.72
N GLY A 130 -6.64 8.51 26.87
CA GLY A 130 -7.16 7.73 27.99
C GLY A 130 -6.53 8.16 29.33
N SER A 131 -5.20 8.29 29.37
CA SER A 131 -4.48 8.78 30.56
C SER A 131 -4.90 10.20 30.91
N PHE A 132 -4.98 11.11 29.93
CA PHE A 132 -5.45 12.49 30.15
C PHE A 132 -6.90 12.53 30.64
N ALA A 133 -7.78 11.70 30.09
CA ALA A 133 -9.17 11.60 30.51
C ALA A 133 -9.30 11.10 31.95
N MET A 134 -8.48 10.13 32.36
CA MET A 134 -8.42 9.60 33.72
C MET A 134 -7.87 10.65 34.70
N VAL A 135 -6.73 11.28 34.40
CA VAL A 135 -6.10 12.31 35.26
C VAL A 135 -7.01 13.52 35.44
N ASN A 136 -7.67 13.97 34.37
CA ASN A 136 -8.60 15.11 34.43
C ASN A 136 -9.90 14.81 35.19
N ARG A 137 -10.14 13.56 35.61
CA ARG A 137 -11.29 13.16 36.42
C ARG A 137 -11.04 13.36 37.93
N ASN A 138 -9.79 13.55 38.36
CA ASN A 138 -9.45 13.82 39.75
C ASN A 138 -9.66 15.31 40.12
N LYS A 139 -10.65 15.55 40.99
CA LYS A 139 -11.16 16.90 41.35
C LYS A 139 -10.46 17.56 42.54
N PHE A 140 -9.56 16.87 43.23
CA PHE A 140 -9.01 17.27 44.54
C PHE A 140 -7.72 18.15 44.51
N LEU A 141 -7.39 18.80 43.39
CA LEU A 141 -6.16 19.61 43.23
C LEU A 141 -6.45 21.02 42.70
N SER A 142 -5.77 22.03 43.26
CA SER A 142 -5.89 23.42 42.83
C SER A 142 -5.31 23.64 41.43
N ALA A 143 -5.81 24.64 40.69
CA ALA A 143 -5.41 24.89 39.30
C ALA A 143 -3.90 25.17 39.14
N SER A 144 -3.28 25.83 40.13
CA SER A 144 -1.84 26.11 40.14
C SER A 144 -1.00 24.85 40.35
N GLN A 145 -1.45 23.93 41.21
CA GLN A 145 -0.78 22.63 41.42
C GLN A 145 -0.90 21.73 40.17
N LYS A 146 -2.03 21.79 39.46
CA LYS A 146 -2.23 21.06 38.20
C LYS A 146 -1.26 21.49 37.11
N ILE A 147 -0.88 22.78 37.03
CA ILE A 147 0.08 23.27 36.02
C ILE A 147 1.50 22.76 36.32
N VAL A 148 1.91 22.76 37.59
CA VAL A 148 3.23 22.24 37.99
C VAL A 148 3.30 20.73 37.76
N GLN A 149 2.26 19.99 38.16
CA GLN A 149 2.19 18.55 37.88
C GLN A 149 2.08 18.25 36.40
N ALA A 150 1.38 19.08 35.61
CA ALA A 150 1.29 18.89 34.16
C ALA A 150 2.66 18.92 33.49
N ARG A 151 3.61 19.72 33.98
CA ARG A 151 4.99 19.72 33.47
C ARG A 151 5.72 18.41 33.80
N VAL A 152 5.59 17.92 35.03
CA VAL A 152 6.18 16.64 35.46
C VAL A 152 5.54 15.46 34.72
N TYR A 153 4.22 15.48 34.51
CA TYR A 153 3.52 14.49 33.69
C TYR A 153 3.90 14.57 32.22
N ALA A 154 4.10 15.76 31.65
CA ALA A 154 4.57 15.92 30.27
C ALA A 154 5.98 15.34 30.11
N GLN A 155 6.89 15.61 31.05
CA GLN A 155 8.23 15.03 31.09
C GLN A 155 8.17 13.50 31.28
N GLY A 156 7.35 13.01 32.21
CA GLY A 156 7.14 11.58 32.44
C GLY A 156 6.55 10.88 31.22
N LEU A 157 5.65 11.54 30.50
CA LEU A 157 5.06 11.03 29.27
C LEU A 157 6.10 10.98 28.15
N THR A 158 6.93 12.01 27.97
CA THR A 158 8.03 11.94 26.99
C THR A 158 8.99 10.79 27.29
N LEU A 159 9.32 10.56 28.56
CA LEU A 159 10.11 9.41 29.01
C LEU A 159 9.41 8.08 28.72
N ALA A 160 8.12 7.97 29.03
CA ALA A 160 7.32 6.78 28.75
C ALA A 160 7.25 6.48 27.25
N VAL A 161 7.14 7.51 26.40
CA VAL A 161 7.15 7.36 24.94
C VAL A 161 8.51 6.90 24.45
N LEU A 162 9.62 7.46 24.95
CA LEU A 162 10.96 7.01 24.60
C LEU A 162 11.19 5.54 25.02
N VAL A 163 10.77 5.17 26.22
CA VAL A 163 10.86 3.79 26.73
C VAL A 163 9.96 2.86 25.92
N ALA A 164 8.74 3.27 25.56
CA ALA A 164 7.85 2.48 24.72
C ALA A 164 8.42 2.29 23.32
N SER A 165 8.94 3.33 22.68
CA SER A 165 9.62 3.25 21.39
C SER A 165 10.82 2.31 21.44
N ALA A 166 11.64 2.39 22.49
CA ALA A 166 12.77 1.49 22.70
C ALA A 166 12.32 0.04 22.95
N ALA A 167 11.25 -0.17 23.72
CA ALA A 167 10.69 -1.50 23.98
C ALA A 167 10.09 -2.10 22.71
N PHE A 168 9.40 -1.31 21.89
CA PHE A 168 8.91 -1.73 20.57
C PHE A 168 10.06 -2.09 19.64
N GLU A 169 11.12 -1.29 19.56
CA GLU A 169 12.31 -1.60 18.77
C GLU A 169 12.98 -2.89 19.27
N ILE A 170 13.17 -3.07 20.58
CA ILE A 170 13.75 -4.30 21.15
C ILE A 170 12.83 -5.51 20.89
N GLN A 171 11.52 -5.35 20.97
CA GLN A 171 10.58 -6.42 20.68
C GLN A 171 10.55 -6.77 19.19
N ASP A 172 10.65 -5.77 18.30
CA ASP A 172 10.76 -5.97 16.86
C ASP A 172 12.12 -6.57 16.49
N GLN A 173 13.21 -6.22 17.18
CA GLN A 173 14.54 -6.84 17.05
C GLN A 173 14.56 -8.27 17.59
N ARG A 174 13.85 -8.57 18.68
CA ARG A 174 13.74 -9.94 19.24
C ARG A 174 12.81 -10.82 18.42
N LYS A 175 11.70 -10.26 17.91
CA LYS A 175 10.84 -10.95 16.93
C LYS A 175 11.56 -11.06 15.59
N GLY A 176 12.34 -10.08 15.19
CA GLY A 176 13.20 -10.10 14.01
C GLY A 176 14.26 -11.19 14.13
N LYS A 177 15.01 -11.26 15.24
CA LYS A 177 15.97 -12.35 15.49
C LYS A 177 15.29 -13.71 15.64
N GLY A 178 14.19 -13.80 16.39
CA GLY A 178 13.46 -15.05 16.58
C GLY A 178 12.75 -15.55 15.31
N LEU A 179 12.29 -14.66 14.43
CA LEU A 179 11.71 -15.00 13.14
C LEU A 179 12.79 -15.22 12.08
N LEU A 180 13.95 -14.56 12.15
CA LEU A 180 15.10 -14.83 11.29
C LEU A 180 15.79 -16.14 11.65
N ASP A 181 15.88 -16.50 12.93
CA ASP A 181 16.46 -17.77 13.38
C ASP A 181 15.48 -18.93 13.18
N LYS A 182 14.17 -18.71 13.43
CA LYS A 182 13.14 -19.68 13.01
C LYS A 182 13.03 -19.79 11.49
N ALA A 183 13.09 -18.69 10.74
CA ALA A 183 13.08 -18.74 9.27
C ALA A 183 14.38 -19.26 8.70
N LYS A 184 15.53 -19.17 9.39
CA LYS A 184 16.77 -19.86 9.00
C LYS A 184 16.64 -21.35 9.27
N ALA A 185 16.15 -21.76 10.44
CA ALA A 185 15.91 -23.17 10.76
C ALA A 185 14.83 -23.81 9.87
N GLU A 186 13.76 -23.08 9.56
CA GLU A 186 12.68 -23.48 8.65
C GLU A 186 13.13 -23.43 7.18
N LYS A 187 13.99 -22.48 6.78
CA LYS A 187 14.66 -22.50 5.46
C LYS A 187 15.70 -23.60 5.35
N GLU A 188 16.35 -24.00 6.41
CA GLU A 188 17.35 -25.08 6.42
C GLU A 188 16.67 -26.45 6.38
N ALA A 189 15.59 -26.63 7.14
CA ALA A 189 14.68 -27.78 7.06
C ALA A 189 13.97 -27.86 5.70
N ALA A 190 13.47 -26.73 5.18
CA ALA A 190 12.85 -26.68 3.85
C ALA A 190 13.88 -26.81 2.72
N LYS A 191 15.15 -26.43 2.88
CA LYS A 191 16.18 -26.62 1.85
C LYS A 191 16.62 -28.08 1.71
N LEU A 192 16.44 -28.88 2.77
CA LEU A 192 16.60 -30.34 2.75
C LEU A 192 15.40 -31.05 2.11
N GLU A 193 14.20 -30.46 2.15
CA GLU A 193 12.99 -31.03 1.53
C GLU A 193 12.70 -30.47 0.12
N LYS A 194 13.24 -29.29 -0.22
CA LYS A 194 12.91 -28.50 -1.42
C LYS A 194 14.03 -28.48 -2.46
N SER A 195 14.92 -29.47 -2.44
CA SER A 195 15.73 -29.84 -3.61
C SER A 195 14.91 -30.49 -4.73
N GLU A 196 13.61 -30.76 -4.51
CA GLU A 196 12.74 -31.39 -5.52
C GLU A 196 11.48 -30.59 -5.92
N ALA A 197 11.11 -29.47 -5.27
CA ALA A 197 9.91 -28.73 -5.66
C ALA A 197 9.96 -27.22 -5.41
N SER A 198 10.33 -26.47 -6.45
CA SER A 198 9.80 -25.13 -6.78
C SER A 198 9.73 -24.07 -5.66
N THR A 199 10.66 -23.13 -5.73
CA THR A 199 10.64 -21.75 -5.23
C THR A 199 9.26 -21.07 -5.23
N ALA A 200 8.69 -20.82 -4.05
CA ALA A 200 7.74 -19.75 -3.75
C ALA A 200 7.51 -19.67 -2.23
N GLY A 201 7.48 -18.46 -1.67
CA GLY A 201 7.07 -18.18 -0.29
C GLY A 201 8.14 -17.54 0.60
N ALA A 202 7.84 -16.35 1.09
CA ALA A 202 8.53 -15.60 2.16
C ALA A 202 9.83 -14.85 1.80
N ARG A 203 9.67 -13.71 1.11
CA ARG A 203 10.59 -12.56 1.23
C ARG A 203 9.83 -11.25 1.09
N GLU A 204 10.21 -10.28 1.90
CA GLU A 204 9.50 -9.04 2.21
C GLU A 204 8.96 -8.26 1.00
N GLU A 205 7.67 -7.87 1.10
CA GLU A 205 6.83 -7.23 0.08
C GLU A 205 7.41 -5.94 -0.56
N THR A 206 8.44 -5.34 0.00
CA THR A 206 8.98 -4.06 -0.49
C THR A 206 10.18 -4.23 -1.44
N GLY A 207 10.82 -5.42 -1.46
CA GLY A 207 12.07 -5.66 -2.21
C GLY A 207 11.93 -6.35 -3.56
N ASP A 208 10.79 -7.02 -3.81
CA ASP A 208 10.62 -7.92 -4.96
C ASP A 208 9.73 -7.37 -6.08
N LEU A 209 9.31 -6.11 -6.00
CA LEU A 209 8.47 -5.48 -7.03
C LEU A 209 9.11 -5.53 -8.43
N TRP A 210 10.44 -5.40 -8.50
CA TRP A 210 11.18 -5.53 -9.74
C TRP A 210 11.27 -6.99 -10.22
N LYS A 211 11.33 -7.98 -9.31
CA LYS A 211 11.30 -9.40 -9.67
C LYS A 211 9.94 -9.80 -10.21
N ASP A 212 8.87 -9.30 -9.61
CA ASP A 212 7.50 -9.50 -10.09
C ASP A 212 7.27 -8.79 -11.43
N MET A 213 7.86 -7.61 -11.62
CA MET A 213 7.90 -6.93 -12.93
C MET A 213 8.63 -7.77 -13.98
N VAL A 214 9.81 -8.31 -13.64
CA VAL A 214 10.60 -9.14 -14.55
C VAL A 214 9.88 -10.44 -14.87
N ALA A 215 9.34 -11.13 -13.86
CA ALA A 215 8.58 -12.37 -14.05
C ALA A 215 7.34 -12.15 -14.95
N ALA A 216 6.62 -11.04 -14.75
CA ALA A 216 5.48 -10.68 -15.59
C ALA A 216 5.90 -10.38 -17.04
N GLU A 217 7.03 -9.70 -17.25
CA GLU A 217 7.53 -9.42 -18.59
C GLU A 217 8.07 -10.69 -19.27
N GLU A 218 8.68 -11.61 -18.51
CA GLU A 218 9.07 -12.94 -18.99
C GLU A 218 7.85 -13.76 -19.41
N GLU A 219 6.76 -13.74 -18.65
CA GLU A 219 5.50 -14.38 -19.04
C GLU A 219 4.92 -13.76 -20.32
N ARG A 220 4.94 -12.43 -20.42
CA ARG A 220 4.49 -11.71 -21.62
C ARG A 220 5.31 -12.12 -22.85
N LEU A 221 6.62 -12.22 -22.71
CA LEU A 221 7.52 -12.67 -23.76
C LEU A 221 7.27 -14.14 -24.13
N LYS A 222 7.02 -15.02 -23.15
CA LYS A 222 6.65 -16.42 -23.40
C LYS A 222 5.36 -16.53 -24.20
N ARG A 223 4.31 -15.78 -23.82
CA ARG A 223 3.04 -15.75 -24.56
C ARG A 223 3.23 -15.27 -26.00
N LYS A 224 4.05 -14.22 -26.21
CA LYS A 224 4.37 -13.71 -27.56
C LYS A 224 5.15 -14.71 -28.40
N LYS A 225 6.08 -15.45 -27.79
CA LYS A 225 6.81 -16.54 -28.47
C LYS A 225 5.89 -17.72 -28.82
N GLN A 226 5.00 -18.12 -27.91
CA GLN A 226 4.01 -19.17 -28.17
C GLN A 226 3.07 -18.79 -29.32
N SER A 227 2.55 -17.56 -29.35
CA SER A 227 1.69 -17.11 -30.45
C SER A 227 2.40 -17.06 -31.80
N LEU A 228 3.70 -16.71 -31.82
CA LEU A 228 4.51 -16.75 -33.04
C LEU A 228 4.73 -18.18 -33.52
N HIS A 229 5.06 -19.11 -32.62
CA HIS A 229 5.16 -20.52 -32.95
C HIS A 229 3.84 -21.11 -33.45
N GLU A 230 2.72 -20.72 -32.85
CA GLU A 230 1.38 -21.16 -33.28
C GLU A 230 1.02 -20.59 -34.65
N HIS A 231 1.34 -19.33 -34.92
CA HIS A 231 1.18 -18.72 -36.24
C HIS A 231 2.04 -19.40 -37.31
N ASP A 232 3.31 -19.66 -37.03
CA ASP A 232 4.22 -20.37 -37.95
C ASP A 232 3.73 -21.82 -38.20
N TYR A 233 3.19 -22.48 -37.18
CA TYR A 233 2.61 -23.82 -37.30
C TYR A 233 1.37 -23.83 -38.18
N LEU A 234 0.46 -22.86 -38.00
CA LEU A 234 -0.75 -22.71 -38.81
C LEU A 234 -0.43 -22.34 -40.27
N GLU A 235 0.52 -21.43 -40.49
CA GLU A 235 0.95 -21.02 -41.84
C GLU A 235 1.65 -22.17 -42.58
N GLY A 236 2.47 -22.96 -41.86
CA GLY A 236 3.10 -24.16 -42.39
C GLY A 236 2.09 -25.24 -42.81
N HIS A 237 1.04 -25.46 -42.01
CA HIS A 237 -0.04 -26.39 -42.35
C HIS A 237 -0.88 -25.92 -43.52
N ALA A 238 -1.23 -24.63 -43.58
CA ALA A 238 -1.98 -24.06 -44.72
C ALA A 238 -1.23 -24.25 -46.05
N LYS A 239 0.08 -23.98 -46.09
CA LYS A 239 0.91 -24.20 -47.29
C LYS A 239 1.05 -25.67 -47.66
N ALA A 240 1.05 -26.58 -46.69
CA ALA A 240 1.09 -28.02 -46.94
C ALA A 240 -0.24 -28.55 -47.52
N GLU A 241 -1.38 -28.02 -47.06
CA GLU A 241 -2.70 -28.32 -47.62
C GLU A 241 -2.86 -27.78 -49.05
N GLU A 242 -2.42 -26.56 -49.33
CA GLU A 242 -2.42 -26.01 -50.69
C GLU A 242 -1.57 -26.84 -51.66
N LYS A 243 -0.37 -27.28 -51.23
CA LYS A 243 0.46 -28.18 -52.04
C LYS A 243 -0.20 -29.53 -52.30
N LYS A 244 -0.91 -30.10 -51.31
CA LYS A 244 -1.64 -31.36 -51.49
C LYS A 244 -2.82 -31.19 -52.46
N LYS A 245 -3.56 -30.10 -52.37
CA LYS A 245 -4.66 -29.78 -53.30
C LYS A 245 -4.16 -29.61 -54.74
N GLY A 246 -3.07 -28.86 -54.94
CA GLY A 246 -2.46 -28.71 -56.27
C GLY A 246 -1.91 -30.03 -56.85
N GLN A 247 -1.39 -30.93 -56.01
CA GLN A 247 -0.96 -32.27 -56.46
C GLN A 247 -2.13 -33.21 -56.79
N SER A 248 -3.26 -33.10 -56.09
CA SER A 248 -4.47 -33.86 -56.43
C SER A 248 -5.13 -33.37 -57.72
N GLU A 249 -5.16 -32.06 -57.97
CA GLU A 249 -5.69 -31.50 -59.23
C GLU A 249 -4.83 -31.90 -60.43
N GLN A 250 -3.50 -31.87 -60.30
CA GLN A 250 -2.60 -32.34 -61.37
C GLN A 250 -2.70 -33.84 -61.64
N LYS A 251 -3.01 -34.67 -60.63
CA LYS A 251 -3.27 -36.10 -60.82
C LYS A 251 -4.61 -36.35 -61.52
N ALA A 252 -5.66 -35.61 -61.15
CA ALA A 252 -6.98 -35.71 -61.79
C ALA A 252 -6.93 -35.29 -63.27
N GLU A 253 -6.23 -34.21 -63.62
CA GLU A 253 -6.02 -33.81 -65.03
C GLU A 253 -5.15 -34.81 -65.81
N GLY A 254 -4.28 -35.57 -65.14
CA GLY A 254 -3.47 -36.62 -65.73
C GLY A 254 -4.28 -37.88 -66.07
N GLU A 255 -5.20 -38.28 -65.20
CA GLU A 255 -6.12 -39.40 -65.42
C GLU A 255 -7.16 -39.08 -66.52
N GLU A 256 -7.73 -37.87 -66.53
CA GLU A 256 -8.68 -37.44 -67.58
C GLU A 256 -8.06 -37.40 -69.00
N LYS A 257 -6.74 -37.19 -69.09
CA LYS A 257 -5.99 -37.23 -70.37
C LYS A 257 -5.57 -38.65 -70.78
N GLY A 258 -5.51 -39.59 -69.83
CA GLY A 258 -5.27 -41.01 -70.10
C GLY A 258 -6.50 -41.70 -70.68
N GLU A 259 -7.68 -41.39 -70.14
CA GLU A 259 -8.95 -42.00 -70.54
C GLU A 259 -9.46 -41.54 -71.92
N LYS A 260 -8.91 -40.46 -72.47
CA LYS A 260 -9.20 -39.98 -73.85
C LYS A 260 -8.27 -40.56 -74.93
N LYS A 261 -7.37 -41.49 -74.58
CA LYS A 261 -6.37 -42.07 -75.48
C LYS A 261 -6.47 -43.59 -75.72
N GLU A 262 -7.48 -44.25 -75.15
CA GLU A 262 -7.95 -45.57 -75.59
C GLU A 262 -9.18 -45.42 -76.50
#